data_AF-A0A6I3FL87-F1
#
_entry.id   AF-A0A6I3FL87-F1
#
_cell.length_a   1.000
_cell.length_b   1.000
_cell.length_c   1.000
_cell.angle_alpha   90.00
_cell.angle_beta   90.00
_cell.angle_gamma   90.00
#
_symmetry.space_group_name_H-M   'P 1'
#
loop_
_entity.id
_entity.type
_entity.pdbx_description
1 polymer ?
#
loop_
_entity_poly.entity_id
_entity_poly.type
_entity_poly.pdbx_seq_one_letter_code
_entity_poly.pdbx_strand_id
1 'polypeptide(L)'
;MDSIFSGEARDLVDRSARPQSLIITIYAAYSRSNGGWFSANTIIQLCAELDVAEDAARSALARFKRRGILISKKQDGVIGYAISPEMRRSFDQGDARVLQRRDSPINEGWILVAFSIPEKLRAIRYQLRSRLTRIGFAQVSGGLWIAPLQLSTDAISLAKSLKVEKYMNIFSAEHMAFEPTSAAVQEWWDLEGIQEVYNSFSKTTKPVIKYWASKNNAIDASRAFRDYTTILTNWRHAPYFDPGLPAEFLPKSWAGYQATENFFKLHDKLAGPALNFALNIAKK
;
A
#
# COMPACT_ATOMS: atom_id res chain seq x y z
N MET A 1 -18.56 -9.23 -13.55
CA MET A 1 -17.41 -8.31 -13.58
C MET A 1 -16.17 -9.16 -13.42
N ASP A 2 -15.17 -9.05 -14.28
CA ASP A 2 -13.88 -9.69 -14.01
C ASP A 2 -13.27 -9.03 -12.76
N SER A 3 -12.96 -9.85 -11.75
CA SER A 3 -12.35 -9.37 -10.51
C SER A 3 -11.03 -8.68 -10.82
N ILE A 4 -10.94 -7.39 -10.45
CA ILE A 4 -9.67 -6.63 -10.52
C ILE A 4 -8.58 -7.26 -9.62
N PHE A 5 -8.97 -8.18 -8.72
CA PHE A 5 -8.10 -8.84 -7.75
C PHE A 5 -7.60 -10.23 -8.19
N SER A 6 -8.22 -10.85 -9.20
CA SER A 6 -7.90 -12.21 -9.69
C SER A 6 -6.41 -12.43 -10.06
N GLY A 7 -5.71 -11.37 -10.47
CA GLY A 7 -4.26 -11.40 -10.72
C GLY A 7 -3.41 -11.02 -9.50
N GLU A 8 -3.96 -10.22 -8.58
CA GLU A 8 -3.19 -9.58 -7.51
C GLU A 8 -2.87 -10.53 -6.35
N ALA A 9 -3.79 -11.45 -6.00
CA ALA A 9 -3.54 -12.44 -4.96
C ALA A 9 -2.36 -13.38 -5.30
N ARG A 10 -2.19 -13.74 -6.59
CA ARG A 10 -1.01 -14.45 -7.11
C ARG A 10 0.23 -13.56 -7.12
N ASP A 11 0.04 -12.28 -7.48
CA ASP A 11 1.11 -11.30 -7.60
C ASP A 11 1.78 -10.95 -6.26
N LEU A 12 1.09 -11.08 -5.12
CA LEU A 12 1.66 -10.81 -3.79
C LEU A 12 2.87 -11.69 -3.45
N VAL A 13 2.82 -12.97 -3.84
CA VAL A 13 3.95 -13.91 -3.63
C VAL A 13 5.14 -13.50 -4.50
N ASP A 14 4.89 -13.16 -5.76
CA ASP A 14 5.94 -12.74 -6.71
C ASP A 14 6.49 -11.34 -6.38
N ARG A 15 5.73 -10.49 -5.68
CA ARG A 15 6.12 -9.10 -5.41
C ARG A 15 7.26 -8.97 -4.42
N SER A 16 7.30 -9.77 -3.36
CA SER A 16 8.46 -9.77 -2.45
C SER A 16 9.73 -10.30 -3.12
N ALA A 17 9.62 -11.02 -4.23
CA ALA A 17 10.78 -11.41 -5.05
C ALA A 17 11.20 -10.34 -6.07
N ARG A 18 10.41 -9.26 -6.27
CA ARG A 18 10.73 -8.21 -7.26
C ARG A 18 11.65 -7.16 -6.66
N PRO A 19 12.83 -6.91 -7.26
CA PRO A 19 13.76 -5.88 -6.79
C PRO A 19 13.12 -4.49 -6.67
N GLN A 20 12.23 -4.13 -7.59
CA GLN A 20 11.56 -2.82 -7.57
C GLN A 20 10.65 -2.66 -6.35
N SER A 21 9.90 -3.71 -6.00
CA SER A 21 8.99 -3.68 -4.86
C SER A 21 9.77 -3.60 -3.55
N LEU A 22 10.85 -4.37 -3.42
CA LEU A 22 11.72 -4.36 -2.25
C LEU A 22 12.43 -3.02 -2.08
N ILE A 23 12.98 -2.44 -3.16
CA ILE A 23 13.62 -1.12 -3.11
C ILE A 23 12.63 -0.05 -2.66
N ILE A 24 11.38 -0.05 -3.18
CA ILE A 24 10.34 0.87 -2.71
C ILE A 24 10.11 0.68 -1.20
N THR A 25 9.99 -0.55 -0.72
CA THR A 25 9.81 -0.84 0.70
C THR A 25 10.99 -0.35 1.53
N ILE A 26 12.23 -0.59 1.10
CA ILE A 26 13.45 -0.14 1.78
C ILE A 26 13.45 1.39 1.92
N TYR A 27 13.12 2.10 0.83
CA TYR A 27 13.05 3.55 0.86
C TYR A 27 11.93 4.06 1.77
N ALA A 28 10.73 3.49 1.67
CA ALA A 28 9.59 3.86 2.51
C ALA A 28 9.86 3.63 4.00
N ALA A 29 10.38 2.46 4.35
CA ALA A 29 10.58 2.04 5.74
C ALA A 29 11.79 2.68 6.41
N TYR A 30 12.89 2.90 5.68
CA TYR A 30 14.19 3.18 6.31
C TYR A 30 14.84 4.49 5.88
N SER A 31 14.54 5.02 4.68
CA SER A 31 15.30 6.16 4.16
C SER A 31 15.09 7.44 4.97
N ARG A 32 13.91 7.66 5.57
CA ARG A 32 13.63 8.87 6.37
C ARG A 32 14.62 9.02 7.54
N SER A 33 14.90 7.92 8.24
CA SER A 33 15.87 7.86 9.34
C SER A 33 17.32 8.01 8.88
N ASN A 34 17.57 7.98 7.56
CA ASN A 34 18.85 8.23 6.92
C ASN A 34 18.82 9.50 6.03
N GLY A 35 18.05 10.51 6.41
CA GLY A 35 17.98 11.79 5.69
C GLY A 35 17.29 11.73 4.32
N GLY A 36 16.55 10.67 4.03
CA GLY A 36 15.85 10.43 2.76
C GLY A 36 16.75 9.98 1.61
N TRP A 37 17.95 9.48 1.92
CA TRP A 37 18.97 9.11 0.94
C TRP A 37 19.66 7.80 1.31
N PHE A 38 20.15 7.06 0.32
CA PHE A 38 21.06 5.94 0.51
C PHE A 38 22.15 5.94 -0.57
N SER A 39 23.36 5.50 -0.21
CA SER A 39 24.39 5.25 -1.21
C SER A 39 23.96 4.11 -2.15
N ALA A 40 24.49 4.09 -3.38
CA ALA A 40 24.21 2.98 -4.30
C ALA A 40 24.65 1.63 -3.71
N ASN A 41 25.80 1.61 -3.00
CA ASN A 41 26.33 0.42 -2.35
C ASN A 41 25.42 -0.06 -1.21
N THR A 42 24.93 0.85 -0.36
CA THR A 42 24.00 0.53 0.73
C THR A 42 22.74 -0.16 0.20
N ILE A 43 22.13 0.35 -0.88
CA ILE A 43 20.95 -0.30 -1.46
C ILE A 43 21.29 -1.69 -2.00
N ILE A 44 22.43 -1.86 -2.68
CA ILE A 44 22.85 -3.16 -3.19
C ILE A 44 23.06 -4.16 -2.05
N GLN A 45 23.68 -3.76 -0.94
CA GLN A 45 23.88 -4.62 0.23
C GLN A 45 22.55 -4.99 0.90
N LEU A 46 21.64 -4.02 1.07
CA LEU A 46 20.30 -4.29 1.61
C LEU A 46 19.48 -5.21 0.70
N CYS A 47 19.63 -5.08 -0.62
CA CYS A 47 19.03 -5.98 -1.60
C CYS A 47 19.65 -7.39 -1.54
N ALA A 48 20.96 -7.50 -1.37
CA ALA A 48 21.64 -8.79 -1.25
C ALA A 48 21.18 -9.58 -0.02
N GLU A 49 20.93 -8.89 1.10
CA GLU A 49 20.29 -9.51 2.28
C GLU A 49 18.89 -10.07 1.96
N LEU A 50 18.21 -9.58 0.93
CA LEU A 50 16.89 -10.06 0.49
C LEU A 50 16.99 -11.03 -0.69
N ASP A 51 18.15 -11.65 -0.89
CA ASP A 51 18.46 -12.58 -1.99
C ASP A 51 18.29 -11.98 -3.39
N VAL A 52 18.40 -10.64 -3.52
CA VAL A 52 18.38 -9.95 -4.81
C VAL A 52 19.80 -9.82 -5.35
N ALA A 53 20.01 -10.38 -6.55
CA ALA A 53 21.27 -10.26 -7.27
C ALA A 53 21.63 -8.78 -7.57
N GLU A 54 22.94 -8.47 -7.54
CA GLU A 54 23.44 -7.11 -7.69
C GLU A 54 23.04 -6.46 -9.02
N ASP A 55 23.11 -7.21 -10.13
CA ASP A 55 22.71 -6.76 -11.47
C ASP A 55 21.22 -6.40 -11.53
N ALA A 56 20.37 -7.18 -10.89
CA ALA A 56 18.94 -6.95 -10.77
C ALA A 56 18.65 -5.68 -9.93
N ALA A 57 19.35 -5.50 -8.80
CA ALA A 57 19.25 -4.30 -7.97
C ALA A 57 19.68 -3.03 -8.74
N ARG A 58 20.84 -3.08 -9.43
CA ARG A 58 21.33 -1.96 -10.26
C ARG A 58 20.37 -1.63 -11.40
N SER A 59 19.84 -2.64 -12.08
CA SER A 59 18.83 -2.46 -13.14
C SER A 59 17.56 -1.80 -12.62
N ALA A 60 17.07 -2.21 -11.44
CA ALA A 60 15.92 -1.59 -10.79
C ALA A 60 16.18 -0.12 -10.40
N LEU A 61 17.35 0.19 -9.83
CA LEU A 61 17.76 1.57 -9.51
C LEU A 61 17.82 2.44 -10.77
N ALA A 62 18.42 1.94 -11.86
CA ALA A 62 18.47 2.66 -13.12
C ALA A 62 17.06 2.95 -13.68
N ARG A 63 16.14 1.99 -13.56
CA ARG A 63 14.72 2.18 -13.94
C ARG A 63 14.05 3.25 -13.06
N PHE A 64 14.27 3.24 -11.75
CA PHE A 64 13.72 4.28 -10.86
C PHE A 64 14.25 5.67 -11.16
N LYS A 65 15.55 5.79 -11.45
CA LYS A 65 16.17 7.04 -11.89
C LYS A 65 15.54 7.54 -13.19
N ARG A 66 15.42 6.66 -14.20
CA ARG A 66 14.81 7.00 -15.51
C ARG A 66 13.36 7.45 -15.37
N ARG A 67 12.61 6.90 -14.41
CA ARG A 67 11.21 7.26 -14.12
C ARG A 67 11.06 8.49 -13.22
N GLY A 68 12.16 9.12 -12.77
CA GLY A 68 12.10 10.27 -11.87
C GLY A 68 11.60 9.96 -10.45
N ILE A 69 11.58 8.67 -10.06
CA ILE A 69 11.18 8.25 -8.70
C ILE A 69 12.34 8.47 -7.72
N LEU A 70 13.56 8.14 -8.17
CA LEU A 70 14.79 8.40 -7.45
C LEU A 70 15.62 9.43 -8.21
N ILE A 71 16.23 10.35 -7.49
CA ILE A 71 17.19 11.32 -8.03
C ILE A 71 18.58 11.00 -7.54
N SER A 72 19.58 11.17 -8.41
CA SER A 72 20.97 11.00 -8.01
C SER A 72 21.40 12.18 -7.15
N LYS A 73 21.98 11.89 -5.99
CA LYS A 73 22.46 12.90 -5.04
C LYS A 73 23.79 12.44 -4.47
N LYS A 74 24.74 13.36 -4.36
CA LYS A 74 26.02 13.14 -3.69
C LYS A 74 25.92 13.64 -2.24
N GLN A 75 26.33 12.83 -1.28
CA GLN A 75 26.46 13.21 0.13
C GLN A 75 27.84 12.77 0.62
N ASP A 76 28.59 13.69 1.23
CA ASP A 76 29.93 13.45 1.79
C ASP A 76 30.89 12.72 0.85
N GLY A 77 30.91 13.11 -0.43
CA GLY A 77 31.77 12.47 -1.43
C GLY A 77 31.17 11.23 -2.10
N VAL A 78 30.12 10.63 -1.54
CA VAL A 78 29.53 9.36 -1.99
C VAL A 78 28.31 9.59 -2.88
N ILE A 79 28.25 8.90 -4.02
CA ILE A 79 27.09 8.94 -4.93
C ILE A 79 26.00 7.98 -4.43
N GLY A 80 24.79 8.49 -4.36
CA GLY A 80 23.61 7.70 -4.00
C GLY A 80 22.34 8.23 -4.63
N TYR A 81 21.23 7.84 -4.05
CA TYR A 81 19.89 8.12 -4.53
C TYR A 81 19.00 8.61 -3.39
N ALA A 82 18.13 9.57 -3.70
CA ALA A 82 17.08 10.05 -2.80
C ALA A 82 15.71 9.94 -3.50
N ILE A 83 14.64 9.82 -2.72
CA ILE A 83 13.27 9.94 -3.26
C ILE A 83 13.11 11.36 -3.81
N SER A 84 12.56 11.48 -5.02
CA SER A 84 12.29 12.78 -5.64
C SER A 84 11.27 13.60 -4.84
N PRO A 85 11.40 14.94 -4.79
CA PRO A 85 10.43 15.80 -4.10
C PRO A 85 8.98 15.57 -4.57
N GLU A 86 8.81 15.28 -5.86
CA GLU A 86 7.51 15.03 -6.48
C GLU A 86 6.85 13.76 -5.94
N MET A 87 7.64 12.71 -5.70
CA MET A 87 7.14 11.41 -5.24
C MET A 87 7.04 11.31 -3.71
N ARG A 88 7.74 12.16 -2.96
CA ARG A 88 7.76 12.12 -1.49
C ARG A 88 6.36 12.16 -0.88
N ARG A 89 5.48 13.04 -1.36
CA ARG A 89 4.09 13.13 -0.86
C ARG A 89 3.30 11.84 -1.09
N SER A 90 3.50 11.17 -2.22
CA SER A 90 2.83 9.89 -2.50
C SER A 90 3.36 8.75 -1.62
N PHE A 91 4.65 8.78 -1.26
CA PHE A 91 5.21 7.86 -0.27
C PHE A 91 4.67 8.13 1.12
N ASP A 92 4.63 9.39 1.56
CA ASP A 92 4.13 9.77 2.89
C ASP A 92 2.64 9.39 3.08
N GLN A 93 1.79 9.71 2.10
CA GLN A 93 0.38 9.32 2.11
C GLN A 93 0.21 7.79 2.07
N GLY A 94 1.05 7.13 1.28
CA GLY A 94 1.01 5.68 1.16
C GLY A 94 1.41 4.95 2.44
N ASP A 95 2.44 5.44 3.13
CA ASP A 95 2.90 4.87 4.39
C ASP A 95 1.87 5.03 5.50
N ALA A 96 1.19 6.19 5.57
CA ALA A 96 0.08 6.38 6.50
C ALA A 96 -1.00 5.31 6.31
N ARG A 97 -1.40 5.04 5.05
CA ARG A 97 -2.40 3.99 4.77
C ARG A 97 -1.93 2.58 5.12
N VAL A 98 -0.63 2.32 5.04
CA VAL A 98 -0.03 0.99 5.27
C VAL A 98 0.24 0.71 6.75
N LEU A 99 0.71 1.72 7.49
CA LEU A 99 1.23 1.57 8.85
C LEU A 99 0.31 2.16 9.93
N GLN A 100 -0.76 2.85 9.57
CA GLN A 100 -1.75 3.32 10.54
C GLN A 100 -2.63 2.16 11.00
N ARG A 101 -2.60 1.87 12.31
CA ARG A 101 -3.65 1.06 12.94
C ARG A 101 -4.96 1.82 12.84
N ARG A 102 -5.93 1.24 12.16
CA ARG A 102 -7.28 1.78 12.09
C ARG A 102 -8.11 1.05 13.14
N ASP A 103 -8.84 1.82 13.94
CA ASP A 103 -9.95 1.25 14.70
C ASP A 103 -10.98 0.67 13.74
N SER A 104 -11.82 -0.23 14.24
CA SER A 104 -12.95 -0.75 13.46
C SER A 104 -13.78 0.43 12.94
N PRO A 105 -13.94 0.59 11.61
CA PRO A 105 -14.66 1.71 11.05
C PRO A 105 -16.09 1.74 11.60
N ILE A 106 -16.53 2.91 12.05
CA ILE A 106 -17.92 3.14 12.44
C ILE A 106 -18.69 3.50 11.17
N ASN A 107 -19.96 3.09 11.11
CA ASN A 107 -20.84 3.51 10.04
C ASN A 107 -21.23 4.99 10.24
N GLU A 108 -20.48 5.88 9.60
CA GLU A 108 -20.75 7.33 9.54
C GLU A 108 -21.52 7.73 8.28
N GLY A 109 -22.07 6.75 7.55
CA GLY A 109 -22.69 6.95 6.25
C GLY A 109 -21.69 6.93 5.09
N TRP A 110 -22.15 7.43 3.95
CA TRP A 110 -21.48 7.28 2.67
C TRP A 110 -21.04 8.61 2.10
N ILE A 111 -19.99 8.56 1.30
CA ILE A 111 -19.65 9.62 0.36
C ILE A 111 -19.98 9.17 -1.06
N LEU A 112 -20.68 10.03 -1.78
CA LEU A 112 -20.99 9.86 -3.20
C LEU A 112 -20.19 10.85 -4.03
N VAL A 113 -19.56 10.34 -5.08
CA VAL A 113 -18.88 11.14 -6.10
C VAL A 113 -19.62 10.96 -7.41
N ALA A 114 -20.21 12.04 -7.91
CA ALA A 114 -20.81 12.09 -9.23
C ALA A 114 -19.92 12.95 -10.14
N PHE A 115 -19.47 12.42 -11.28
CA PHE A 115 -18.71 13.21 -12.24
C PHE A 115 -19.24 13.08 -13.67
N SER A 116 -19.06 14.15 -14.44
CA SER A 116 -19.31 14.18 -15.88
C SER A 116 -18.13 14.82 -16.58
N ILE A 117 -17.21 13.97 -17.08
CA ILE A 117 -16.02 14.40 -17.80
C ILE A 117 -16.30 14.31 -19.32
N PRO A 118 -16.16 15.42 -20.07
CA PRO A 118 -16.38 15.45 -21.52
C PRO A 118 -15.56 14.39 -22.27
N GLU A 119 -16.08 13.86 -23.37
CA GLU A 119 -15.43 12.77 -24.12
C GLU A 119 -14.03 13.13 -24.62
N LYS A 120 -13.81 14.40 -24.97
CA LYS A 120 -12.48 14.95 -25.32
C LYS A 120 -11.41 14.76 -24.23
N LEU A 121 -11.82 14.51 -22.98
CA LEU A 121 -10.95 14.26 -21.82
C LEU A 121 -11.03 12.79 -21.33
N ARG A 122 -11.35 11.84 -22.21
CA ARG A 122 -11.47 10.40 -21.87
C ARG A 122 -10.29 9.81 -21.09
N ALA A 123 -9.06 10.26 -21.36
CA ALA A 123 -7.87 9.80 -20.65
C ALA A 123 -7.91 10.20 -19.16
N ILE A 124 -8.33 11.43 -18.87
CA ILE A 124 -8.51 11.93 -17.50
C ILE A 124 -9.65 11.17 -16.81
N ARG A 125 -10.74 10.89 -17.53
CA ARG A 125 -11.85 10.07 -17.00
C ARG A 125 -11.39 8.68 -16.62
N TYR A 126 -10.62 8.00 -17.47
CA TYR A 126 -10.03 6.69 -17.16
C TYR A 126 -9.11 6.77 -15.93
N GLN A 127 -8.27 7.80 -15.87
CA GLN A 127 -7.38 8.02 -14.74
C GLN A 127 -8.15 8.27 -13.43
N LEU A 128 -9.21 9.08 -13.44
CA LEU A 128 -10.06 9.34 -12.28
C LEU A 128 -10.69 8.03 -11.78
N ARG A 129 -11.31 7.24 -12.67
CA ARG A 129 -11.91 5.94 -12.31
C ARG A 129 -10.89 5.00 -11.69
N SER A 130 -9.72 4.84 -12.33
CA SER A 130 -8.64 3.99 -11.82
C SER A 130 -8.15 4.46 -10.44
N ARG A 131 -8.05 5.78 -10.22
CA ARG A 131 -7.62 6.34 -8.95
C ARG A 131 -8.67 6.23 -7.85
N LEU A 132 -9.96 6.40 -8.18
CA LEU A 132 -11.07 6.19 -7.25
C LEU A 132 -11.08 4.76 -6.71
N THR A 133 -10.96 3.76 -7.58
CA THR A 133 -10.81 2.36 -7.16
C THR A 133 -9.63 2.17 -6.21
N ARG A 134 -8.46 2.77 -6.52
CA ARG A 134 -7.27 2.68 -5.66
C ARG A 134 -7.40 3.39 -4.30
N ILE A 135 -8.33 4.32 -4.16
CA ILE A 135 -8.63 4.95 -2.87
C ILE A 135 -9.82 4.30 -2.15
N GLY A 136 -10.36 3.19 -2.67
CA GLY A 136 -11.41 2.40 -2.03
C GLY A 136 -12.83 2.70 -2.52
N PHE A 137 -13.02 3.55 -3.54
CA PHE A 137 -14.35 3.80 -4.07
C PHE A 137 -14.81 2.65 -4.99
N ALA A 138 -16.07 2.30 -4.86
CA ALA A 138 -16.78 1.43 -5.79
C ALA A 138 -17.64 2.25 -6.76
N GLN A 139 -17.95 1.67 -7.92
CA GLN A 139 -18.88 2.26 -8.86
C GLN A 139 -20.29 1.71 -8.61
N VAL A 140 -21.24 2.58 -8.30
CA VAL A 140 -22.66 2.19 -8.14
C VAL A 140 -23.31 2.05 -9.51
N SER A 141 -23.20 3.09 -10.34
CA SER A 141 -23.73 3.11 -11.70
C SER A 141 -23.10 4.24 -12.50
N GLY A 142 -22.85 4.06 -13.80
CA GLY A 142 -22.40 5.14 -14.69
C GLY A 142 -21.27 6.02 -14.13
N GLY A 143 -21.57 7.30 -13.86
CA GLY A 143 -20.63 8.27 -13.26
C GLY A 143 -20.72 8.41 -11.73
N LEU A 144 -21.51 7.59 -11.06
CA LEU A 144 -21.73 7.60 -9.60
C LEU A 144 -20.84 6.58 -8.90
N TRP A 145 -20.08 7.06 -7.93
CA TRP A 145 -19.13 6.29 -7.13
C TRP A 145 -19.43 6.47 -5.64
N ILE A 146 -19.16 5.44 -4.85
CA ILE A 146 -19.47 5.40 -3.42
C ILE A 146 -18.27 4.92 -2.60
N ALA A 147 -18.15 5.41 -1.37
CA ALA A 147 -17.20 4.94 -0.36
C ALA A 147 -17.70 5.27 1.06
N PRO A 148 -17.11 4.67 2.12
CA PRO A 148 -17.30 5.15 3.48
C PRO A 148 -16.92 6.63 3.64
N LEU A 149 -17.70 7.39 4.43
CA LEU A 149 -17.55 8.85 4.57
C LEU A 149 -16.13 9.32 4.97
N GLN A 150 -15.40 8.50 5.74
CA GLN A 150 -14.01 8.74 6.15
C GLN A 150 -13.04 8.96 4.97
N LEU A 151 -13.37 8.51 3.75
CA LEU A 151 -12.57 8.69 2.54
C LEU A 151 -12.84 10.03 1.82
N SER A 152 -13.57 10.96 2.45
CA SER A 152 -13.88 12.28 1.90
C SER A 152 -12.65 13.12 1.55
N THR A 153 -11.66 13.13 2.44
CA THR A 153 -10.41 13.88 2.22
C THR A 153 -9.62 13.31 1.03
N ASP A 154 -9.65 11.98 0.84
CA ASP A 154 -9.00 11.32 -0.30
C ASP A 154 -9.65 11.70 -1.62
N ALA A 155 -10.99 11.72 -1.69
CA ALA A 155 -11.73 12.12 -2.89
C ALA A 155 -11.47 13.58 -3.29
N ILE A 156 -11.50 14.49 -2.31
CA ILE A 156 -11.21 15.92 -2.53
C ILE A 156 -9.77 16.11 -3.01
N SER A 157 -8.81 15.43 -2.37
CA SER A 157 -7.39 15.50 -2.74
C SER A 157 -7.16 14.94 -4.14
N LEU A 158 -7.85 13.86 -4.50
CA LEU A 158 -7.78 13.25 -5.82
C LEU A 158 -8.27 14.21 -6.90
N ALA A 159 -9.44 14.84 -6.70
CA ALA A 159 -9.99 15.80 -7.65
C ALA A 159 -9.02 16.96 -7.92
N LYS A 160 -8.43 17.52 -6.86
CA LYS A 160 -7.41 18.58 -6.95
C LYS A 160 -6.15 18.12 -7.69
N SER A 161 -5.68 16.90 -7.40
CA SER A 161 -4.48 16.36 -8.04
C SER A 161 -4.65 16.17 -9.55
N LEU A 162 -5.86 15.84 -10.01
CA LEU A 162 -6.20 15.65 -11.41
C LEU A 162 -6.75 16.91 -12.08
N LYS A 163 -6.98 17.99 -11.32
CA LYS A 163 -7.58 19.26 -11.78
C LYS A 163 -8.96 19.07 -12.44
N VAL A 164 -9.80 18.24 -11.81
CA VAL A 164 -11.14 17.86 -12.31
C VAL A 164 -12.29 18.37 -11.44
N GLU A 165 -12.03 19.29 -10.52
CA GLU A 165 -13.00 19.79 -9.53
C GLU A 165 -14.28 20.30 -10.21
N LYS A 166 -14.14 21.01 -11.34
CA LYS A 166 -15.28 21.54 -12.11
C LYS A 166 -16.17 20.47 -12.77
N TYR A 167 -15.73 19.21 -12.82
CA TYR A 167 -16.46 18.10 -13.43
C TYR A 167 -17.07 17.16 -12.39
N MET A 168 -16.93 17.46 -11.09
CA MET A 168 -17.20 16.53 -10.02
C MET A 168 -18.00 17.19 -8.90
N ASN A 169 -19.04 16.50 -8.43
CA ASN A 169 -19.79 16.85 -7.24
C ASN A 169 -19.60 15.73 -6.20
N ILE A 170 -19.51 16.14 -4.93
CA ILE A 170 -19.30 15.24 -3.80
C ILE A 170 -20.41 15.47 -2.79
N PHE A 171 -21.03 14.39 -2.32
CA PHE A 171 -22.15 14.41 -1.38
C PHE A 171 -21.88 13.47 -0.21
N SER A 172 -22.36 13.83 0.98
CA SER A 172 -22.63 12.86 2.04
C SER A 172 -24.01 12.25 1.82
N ALA A 173 -24.18 10.96 2.06
CA ALA A 173 -25.43 10.26 1.83
C ALA A 173 -25.64 9.07 2.78
N GLU A 174 -26.89 8.62 2.87
CA GLU A 174 -27.29 7.35 3.47
C GLU A 174 -27.88 6.44 2.39
N HIS A 175 -27.70 5.13 2.53
CA HIS A 175 -28.37 4.16 1.67
C HIS A 175 -29.76 3.88 2.24
N MET A 176 -30.81 4.25 1.50
CA MET A 176 -32.16 4.40 2.06
C MET A 176 -33.10 3.23 1.80
N ALA A 177 -33.05 2.56 0.64
CA ALA A 177 -34.14 1.68 0.22
C ALA A 177 -33.74 0.61 -0.83
N PHE A 178 -34.73 -0.22 -1.18
CA PHE A 178 -34.75 -1.30 -2.18
C PHE A 178 -34.00 -2.58 -1.81
N GLU A 179 -33.03 -2.51 -0.91
CA GLU A 179 -32.40 -3.68 -0.31
C GLU A 179 -31.66 -3.32 0.99
N PRO A 180 -31.29 -4.31 1.83
CA PRO A 180 -30.37 -4.09 2.94
C PRO A 180 -29.02 -3.57 2.43
N THR A 181 -28.45 -2.56 3.09
CA THR A 181 -27.15 -1.97 2.71
C THR A 181 -26.02 -3.00 2.63
N SER A 182 -26.04 -4.04 3.47
CA SER A 182 -25.05 -5.13 3.41
C SER A 182 -25.13 -5.98 2.14
N ALA A 183 -26.28 -6.05 1.48
CA ALA A 183 -26.43 -6.71 0.17
C ALA A 183 -25.86 -5.82 -0.93
N ALA A 184 -26.26 -4.54 -0.98
CA ALA A 184 -25.75 -3.56 -1.93
C ALA A 184 -24.20 -3.44 -1.89
N VAL A 185 -23.61 -3.45 -0.69
CA VAL A 185 -22.14 -3.42 -0.50
C VAL A 185 -21.44 -4.61 -1.17
N GLN A 186 -22.04 -5.80 -1.14
CA GLN A 186 -21.48 -6.99 -1.81
C GLN A 186 -21.54 -6.88 -3.34
N GLU A 187 -22.47 -6.10 -3.88
CA GLU A 187 -22.53 -5.83 -5.32
C GLU A 187 -21.55 -4.74 -5.75
N TRP A 188 -21.34 -3.73 -4.91
CA TRP A 188 -20.47 -2.59 -5.22
C TRP A 188 -18.98 -2.93 -5.08
N TRP A 189 -18.61 -3.72 -4.08
CA TRP A 189 -17.23 -4.16 -3.84
C TRP A 189 -17.07 -5.66 -4.04
N ASP A 190 -15.97 -6.04 -4.68
CA ASP A 190 -15.52 -7.42 -4.74
C ASP A 190 -14.87 -7.83 -3.40
N LEU A 191 -15.71 -8.08 -2.40
CA LEU A 191 -15.29 -8.49 -1.06
C LEU A 191 -14.58 -9.84 -1.07
N GLU A 192 -14.95 -10.73 -1.99
CA GLU A 192 -14.29 -12.04 -2.15
C GLU A 192 -12.84 -11.86 -2.60
N GLY A 193 -12.59 -11.06 -3.64
CA GLY A 193 -11.24 -10.76 -4.11
C GLY A 193 -10.37 -10.04 -3.07
N ILE A 194 -10.95 -9.14 -2.26
CA ILE A 194 -10.23 -8.52 -1.13
C ILE A 194 -9.90 -9.58 -0.07
N GLN A 195 -10.81 -10.52 0.21
CA GLN A 195 -10.55 -11.61 1.14
C GLN A 195 -9.42 -12.52 0.66
N GLU A 196 -9.37 -12.82 -0.64
CA GLU A 196 -8.27 -13.59 -1.26
C GLU A 196 -6.91 -12.90 -1.09
N VAL A 197 -6.86 -11.57 -1.24
CA VAL A 197 -5.64 -10.76 -0.99
C VAL A 197 -5.17 -10.95 0.46
N TYR A 198 -6.06 -10.85 1.44
CA TYR A 198 -5.72 -11.04 2.86
C TYR A 198 -5.33 -12.49 3.19
N ASN A 199 -6.00 -13.47 2.58
CA ASN A 199 -5.67 -14.89 2.74
C ASN A 199 -4.29 -15.21 2.16
N SER A 200 -3.95 -14.65 0.99
CA SER A 200 -2.63 -14.78 0.37
C SER A 200 -1.54 -14.19 1.27
N PHE A 201 -1.75 -12.98 1.78
CA PHE A 201 -0.84 -12.38 2.77
C PHE A 201 -0.67 -13.29 4.00
N SER A 202 -1.77 -13.73 4.60
CA SER A 202 -1.74 -14.58 5.80
C SER A 202 -0.98 -15.89 5.58
N LYS A 203 -1.13 -16.51 4.40
CA LYS A 203 -0.41 -17.73 4.02
C LYS A 203 1.11 -17.51 3.99
N THR A 204 1.57 -16.39 3.41
CA THR A 204 3.00 -16.05 3.34
C THR A 204 3.59 -15.67 4.70
N THR A 205 2.78 -15.05 5.57
CA THR A 205 3.24 -14.51 6.86
C THR A 205 3.22 -15.55 7.99
N LYS A 206 2.37 -16.57 7.91
CA LYS A 206 2.26 -17.67 8.88
C LYS A 206 3.59 -18.32 9.30
N PRO A 207 4.52 -18.71 8.40
CA PRO A 207 5.80 -19.30 8.81
C PRO A 207 6.67 -18.32 9.60
N VAL A 208 6.63 -17.02 9.26
CA VAL A 208 7.39 -15.97 9.93
C VAL A 208 6.86 -15.75 11.36
N ILE A 209 5.53 -15.70 11.53
CA ILE A 209 4.90 -15.65 12.87
C ILE A 209 5.36 -16.83 13.72
N LYS A 210 5.30 -18.06 13.17
CA LYS A 210 5.69 -19.26 13.91
C LYS A 210 7.14 -19.21 14.36
N TYR A 211 8.04 -18.75 13.48
CA TYR A 211 9.45 -18.55 13.82
C TYR A 211 9.61 -17.57 14.98
N TRP A 212 9.07 -16.35 14.85
CA TRP A 212 9.25 -15.28 15.85
C TRP A 212 8.45 -15.47 17.13
N ALA A 213 7.42 -16.33 17.14
CA ALA A 213 6.73 -16.75 18.35
C ALA A 213 7.59 -17.70 19.21
N SER A 214 8.42 -18.55 18.57
CA SER A 214 9.28 -19.52 19.27
C SER A 214 10.58 -18.92 19.83
N LYS A 215 10.88 -17.65 19.53
CA LYS A 215 12.14 -16.99 19.87
C LYS A 215 11.92 -15.91 20.93
N ASN A 216 12.39 -16.22 22.15
CA ASN A 216 12.44 -15.30 23.30
C ASN A 216 13.85 -14.71 23.54
N ASN A 217 14.86 -15.12 22.76
CA ASN A 217 16.25 -14.67 22.91
C ASN A 217 16.55 -13.44 22.03
N ALA A 218 17.81 -12.96 22.09
CA ALA A 218 18.33 -11.84 21.32
C ALA A 218 17.90 -11.91 19.83
N ILE A 219 17.35 -10.79 19.34
CA ILE A 219 16.85 -10.66 17.98
C ILE A 219 18.04 -10.58 17.01
N ASP A 220 18.15 -11.55 16.10
CA ASP A 220 19.02 -11.45 14.93
C ASP A 220 18.52 -10.30 14.04
N ALA A 221 19.28 -9.20 14.01
CA ALA A 221 18.90 -7.98 13.33
C ALA A 221 18.89 -8.13 11.79
N SER A 222 19.78 -8.97 11.23
CA SER A 222 19.81 -9.26 9.79
C SER A 222 18.56 -10.03 9.38
N ARG A 223 18.18 -11.06 10.16
CA ARG A 223 16.92 -11.76 9.92
C ARG A 223 15.69 -10.89 10.13
N ALA A 224 15.68 -10.07 11.18
CA ALA A 224 14.58 -9.14 11.42
C ALA A 224 14.38 -8.19 10.23
N PHE A 225 15.48 -7.69 9.64
CA PHE A 225 15.44 -6.91 8.41
C PHE A 225 14.84 -7.68 7.23
N ARG A 226 15.30 -8.91 6.98
CA ARG A 226 14.76 -9.74 5.88
C ARG A 226 13.26 -9.98 6.01
N ASP A 227 12.86 -10.50 7.17
CA ASP A 227 11.49 -10.91 7.44
C ASP A 227 10.55 -9.69 7.42
N TYR A 228 10.93 -8.60 8.10
CA TYR A 228 10.11 -7.39 8.15
C TYR A 228 9.97 -6.73 6.78
N THR A 229 11.06 -6.59 6.02
CA THR A 229 11.01 -5.97 4.68
C THR A 229 10.14 -6.79 3.73
N THR A 230 10.22 -8.13 3.81
CA THR A 230 9.41 -9.04 2.99
C THR A 230 7.93 -8.93 3.34
N ILE A 231 7.59 -9.01 4.63
CA ILE A 231 6.20 -8.91 5.10
C ILE A 231 5.61 -7.54 4.75
N LEU A 232 6.36 -6.46 4.99
CA LEU A 232 5.91 -5.11 4.65
C LEU A 232 5.68 -4.97 3.15
N THR A 233 6.56 -5.56 2.31
CA THR A 233 6.38 -5.55 0.85
C THR A 233 5.08 -6.22 0.42
N ASN A 234 4.73 -7.35 1.05
CA ASN A 234 3.50 -8.07 0.75
C ASN A 234 2.26 -7.36 1.33
N TRP A 235 2.37 -6.80 2.54
CA TRP A 235 1.28 -6.09 3.21
C TRP A 235 0.86 -4.81 2.49
N ARG A 236 1.83 -4.03 1.97
CA ARG A 236 1.64 -2.66 1.46
C ARG A 236 0.50 -2.46 0.47
N HIS A 237 0.04 -3.50 -0.22
CA HIS A 237 -1.02 -3.39 -1.21
C HIS A 237 -2.41 -3.69 -0.66
N ALA A 238 -2.55 -4.56 0.35
CA ALA A 238 -3.85 -4.94 0.87
C ALA A 238 -4.69 -3.74 1.35
N PRO A 239 -4.12 -2.77 2.11
CA PRO A 239 -4.88 -1.59 2.54
C PRO A 239 -5.34 -0.67 1.41
N TYR A 240 -4.77 -0.76 0.20
CA TYR A 240 -5.21 0.07 -0.94
C TYR A 240 -6.50 -0.43 -1.58
N PHE A 241 -6.75 -1.73 -1.47
CA PHE A 241 -7.93 -2.37 -2.02
C PHE A 241 -9.06 -2.48 -1.01
N ASP A 242 -8.71 -2.46 0.27
CA ASP A 242 -9.67 -2.38 1.35
C ASP A 242 -10.23 -0.94 1.50
N PRO A 243 -11.55 -0.74 1.29
CA PRO A 243 -12.21 0.54 1.50
C PRO A 243 -12.34 0.95 2.99
N GLY A 244 -12.08 0.03 3.92
CA GLY A 244 -12.34 0.25 5.34
C GLY A 244 -13.83 0.31 5.64
N LEU A 245 -14.60 -0.67 5.17
CA LEU A 245 -16.03 -0.77 5.44
C LEU A 245 -16.28 -1.08 6.94
N PRO A 246 -17.37 -0.54 7.53
CA PRO A 246 -17.85 -0.96 8.83
C PRO A 246 -18.06 -2.48 8.92
N ALA A 247 -17.80 -3.03 10.11
CA ALA A 247 -17.85 -4.48 10.36
C ALA A 247 -19.22 -5.11 10.03
N GLU A 248 -20.30 -4.36 10.19
CA GLU A 248 -21.67 -4.79 9.88
C GLU A 248 -21.92 -5.04 8.38
N PHE A 249 -21.07 -4.51 7.50
CA PHE A 249 -21.14 -4.74 6.05
C PHE A 249 -20.15 -5.79 5.55
N LEU A 250 -19.34 -6.36 6.45
CA LEU A 250 -18.33 -7.35 6.11
C LEU A 250 -18.81 -8.76 6.45
N PRO A 251 -18.29 -9.80 5.75
CA PRO A 251 -18.50 -11.19 6.14
C PRO A 251 -18.04 -11.44 7.59
N LYS A 252 -18.77 -12.29 8.33
CA LYS A 252 -18.45 -12.61 9.74
C LYS A 252 -17.00 -13.09 9.95
N SER A 253 -16.43 -13.81 8.98
CA SER A 253 -15.06 -14.33 9.02
C SER A 253 -14.12 -13.53 8.11
N TRP A 254 -14.20 -12.20 8.16
CA TRP A 254 -13.37 -11.34 7.33
C TRP A 254 -11.88 -11.56 7.58
N ALA A 255 -11.16 -12.02 6.55
CA ALA A 255 -9.73 -12.33 6.63
C ALA A 255 -8.86 -11.10 6.97
N GLY A 256 -9.34 -9.89 6.66
CA GLY A 256 -8.64 -8.64 6.92
C GLY A 256 -8.31 -8.41 8.39
N TYR A 257 -9.17 -8.83 9.32
CA TYR A 257 -8.93 -8.64 10.75
C TYR A 257 -7.69 -9.42 11.22
N GLN A 258 -7.67 -10.73 10.97
CA GLN A 258 -6.56 -11.58 11.38
C GLN A 258 -5.26 -11.23 10.63
N ALA A 259 -5.35 -10.87 9.35
CA ALA A 259 -4.20 -10.43 8.56
C ALA A 259 -3.58 -9.15 9.15
N THR A 260 -4.42 -8.16 9.48
CA THR A 260 -4.00 -6.88 10.08
C THR A 260 -3.35 -7.10 11.44
N GLU A 261 -3.98 -7.87 12.32
CA GLU A 261 -3.44 -8.19 13.64
C GLU A 261 -2.06 -8.85 13.54
N ASN A 262 -1.93 -9.85 12.66
CA ASN A 262 -0.68 -10.55 12.42
C ASN A 262 0.42 -9.64 11.85
N PHE A 263 0.07 -8.75 10.92
CA PHE A 263 1.00 -7.77 10.38
C PHE A 263 1.53 -6.87 11.51
N PHE A 264 0.64 -6.26 12.30
CA PHE A 264 1.04 -5.33 13.34
C PHE A 264 1.83 -6.01 14.47
N LYS A 265 1.50 -7.25 14.82
CA LYS A 265 2.29 -8.05 15.77
C LYS A 265 3.75 -8.22 15.33
N LEU A 266 3.99 -8.45 14.03
CA LEU A 266 5.34 -8.57 13.48
C LEU A 266 5.99 -7.20 13.29
N HIS A 267 5.23 -6.19 12.87
CA HIS A 267 5.71 -4.81 12.78
C HIS A 267 6.28 -4.33 14.11
N ASP A 268 5.52 -4.45 15.20
CA ASP A 268 5.95 -4.04 16.55
C ASP A 268 7.24 -4.73 16.97
N LYS A 269 7.37 -6.03 16.64
CA LYS A 269 8.52 -6.84 17.05
C LYS A 269 9.76 -6.57 16.19
N LEU A 270 9.59 -6.30 14.89
CA LEU A 270 10.69 -6.35 13.92
C LEU A 270 11.08 -5.00 13.32
N ALA A 271 10.20 -4.00 13.32
CA ALA A 271 10.46 -2.72 12.65
C ALA A 271 11.69 -2.00 13.23
N GLY A 272 11.82 -1.94 14.55
CA GLY A 272 12.98 -1.34 15.24
C GLY A 272 14.30 -2.05 14.92
N PRO A 273 14.41 -3.37 15.17
CA PRO A 273 15.60 -4.15 14.82
C PRO A 273 15.98 -4.07 13.33
N ALA A 274 14.98 -4.13 12.43
CA ALA A 274 15.19 -4.01 10.98
C ALA A 274 15.74 -2.63 10.59
N LEU A 275 15.19 -1.55 11.18
CA LEU A 275 15.70 -0.20 10.97
C LEU A 275 17.15 -0.06 11.43
N ASN A 276 17.47 -0.56 12.63
CA ASN A 276 18.83 -0.51 13.16
C ASN A 276 19.83 -1.23 12.26
N PHE A 277 19.45 -2.41 11.75
CA PHE A 277 20.28 -3.14 10.79
C PHE A 277 20.51 -2.33 9.52
N ALA A 278 19.45 -1.76 8.93
CA ALA A 278 19.55 -0.96 7.71
C ALA A 278 20.44 0.28 7.89
N LEU A 279 20.32 0.99 9.03
CA LEU A 279 21.15 2.14 9.34
C LEU A 279 22.61 1.75 9.61
N ASN A 280 22.87 0.57 10.19
CA ASN A 280 24.23 0.09 10.38
C ASN A 280 24.92 -0.25 9.05
N ILE A 281 24.18 -0.76 8.07
CA ILE A 281 24.71 -0.92 6.69
C ILE A 281 24.95 0.45 6.06
N ALA A 282 24.08 1.44 6.29
CA ALA A 282 24.22 2.78 5.71
C ALA A 282 25.43 3.58 6.24
N LYS A 283 25.90 3.26 7.45
CA LYS A 283 27.07 3.90 8.09
C LYS A 283 28.41 3.30 7.66
N LYS A 284 28.40 2.09 7.08
CA LYS A 284 29.60 1.40 6.58
C LYS A 284 29.94 1.88 5.17
#